data_AF-A0A9Q3BAS0-F1
#
_entry.id   AF-A0A9Q3BAS0-F1
#
_cell.length_a   1.000
_cell.length_b   1.000
_cell.length_c   1.000
_cell.angle_alpha   90.00
_cell.angle_beta   90.00
_cell.angle_gamma   90.00
#
_symmetry.space_group_name_H-M   'P 1'
#
loop_
_entity.id
_entity.type
_entity.pdbx_description
1 polymer ?
#
loop_
_entity_poly.entity_id
_entity_poly.type
_entity_poly.pdbx_seq_one_letter_code
_entity_poly.pdbx_strand_id
1 'polypeptide(L)'
;MGCIDCNLYLRDAQYKFRVCQGFPDRYLHILVSNDKYDSKKKVYIIKSLKFCSLWATQFIPRADKEMDKCDANIGKRSQRHKQEEPVLPKDSVLTQPPKNLPINSYDPTWYNSHPIGENTRIADTFSVVFLVDGTKSICGIQHPDKKLSDFRFGEKYWEQIIEPYDISHEIINQYNDDDNEDSLD
;
A
#
# COMPACT_ATOMS: atom_id res chain seq x y z
N MET A 1 -2.37 28.99 -13.85
CA MET A 1 -3.37 28.48 -12.89
C MET A 1 -3.28 26.97 -12.88
N GLY A 2 -2.61 26.38 -11.88
CA GLY A 2 -2.41 24.94 -11.79
C GLY A 2 -3.62 24.26 -11.15
N CYS A 3 -4.21 23.29 -11.83
CA CYS A 3 -5.32 22.49 -11.31
C CYS A 3 -4.80 21.58 -10.19
N ILE A 4 -5.13 21.91 -8.93
CA ILE A 4 -4.80 21.08 -7.77
C ILE A 4 -5.97 20.14 -7.40
N ASP A 5 -7.17 20.31 -7.96
CA ASP A 5 -8.38 19.69 -7.36
C ASP A 5 -8.88 18.39 -8.01
N CYS A 6 -8.20 17.84 -9.02
CA CYS A 6 -8.69 16.61 -9.67
C CYS A 6 -8.30 15.31 -8.93
N ASN A 7 -7.22 15.31 -8.14
CA ASN A 7 -6.75 14.12 -7.41
C ASN A 7 -7.60 13.83 -6.17
N LEU A 8 -8.20 14.84 -5.55
CA LEU A 8 -9.06 14.68 -4.36
C LEU A 8 -10.31 13.85 -4.69
N TYR A 9 -10.94 14.07 -5.85
CA TYR A 9 -12.16 13.37 -6.22
C TYR A 9 -11.97 11.87 -6.46
N LEU A 10 -10.84 11.47 -7.08
CA LEU A 10 -10.55 10.07 -7.36
C LEU A 10 -10.19 9.31 -6.08
N ARG A 11 -9.36 9.91 -5.22
CA ARG A 11 -8.95 9.34 -3.93
C ARG A 11 -10.16 9.06 -3.04
N ASP A 12 -11.08 10.02 -2.94
CA ASP A 12 -12.30 9.89 -2.13
C ASP A 12 -13.25 8.82 -2.70
N ALA A 13 -13.35 8.72 -4.03
CA ALA A 13 -14.15 7.69 -4.69
C ALA A 13 -13.59 6.29 -4.44
N GLN A 14 -12.27 6.12 -4.55
CA GLN A 14 -11.58 4.87 -4.25
C GLN A 14 -11.75 4.47 -2.78
N TYR A 15 -11.60 5.42 -1.85
CA TYR A 15 -11.82 5.18 -0.43
C TYR A 15 -13.26 4.72 -0.16
N LYS A 16 -14.26 5.47 -0.64
CA LYS A 16 -15.68 5.12 -0.49
C LYS A 16 -16.00 3.74 -1.07
N PHE A 17 -15.46 3.42 -2.25
CA PHE A 17 -15.66 2.10 -2.84
C PHE A 17 -15.12 0.98 -1.97
N ARG A 18 -13.88 1.11 -1.46
CA ARG A 18 -13.29 0.09 -0.58
C ARG A 18 -14.11 -0.12 0.68
N VAL A 19 -14.58 0.96 1.29
CA VAL A 19 -15.48 0.90 2.45
C VAL A 19 -16.78 0.18 2.09
N CYS A 20 -17.43 0.54 0.97
CA CYS A 20 -18.67 -0.12 0.53
C CYS A 20 -18.50 -1.60 0.17
N GLN A 21 -17.31 -2.00 -0.30
CA GLN A 21 -16.99 -3.39 -0.62
C GLN A 21 -16.51 -4.19 0.60
N GLY A 22 -16.43 -3.58 1.78
CA GLY A 22 -15.98 -4.24 3.01
C GLY A 22 -14.52 -4.65 2.97
N PHE A 23 -13.66 -3.83 2.35
CA PHE A 23 -12.22 -4.05 2.39
C PHE A 23 -11.74 -3.90 3.85
N PRO A 24 -10.77 -4.73 4.29
CA PRO A 24 -10.11 -4.56 5.57
C PRO A 24 -9.50 -3.16 5.75
N ASP A 25 -9.54 -2.65 6.99
CA ASP A 25 -9.06 -1.30 7.32
C ASP A 25 -7.60 -1.08 6.90
N ARG A 26 -6.73 -2.09 7.05
CA ARG A 26 -5.36 -2.09 6.53
C ARG A 26 -5.23 -1.67 5.06
N TYR A 27 -6.21 -1.94 4.21
CA TYR A 27 -6.21 -1.52 2.80
C TYR A 27 -6.71 -0.09 2.55
N LEU A 28 -7.41 0.52 3.50
CA LEU A 28 -7.93 1.88 3.37
C LEU A 28 -6.80 2.92 3.47
N HIS A 29 -5.78 2.62 4.25
CA HIS A 29 -4.65 3.52 4.50
C HIS A 29 -3.56 3.45 3.42
N ILE A 30 -3.56 2.42 2.56
CA ILE A 30 -2.67 2.38 1.40
C ILE A 30 -3.19 3.33 0.33
N LEU A 31 -2.57 4.51 0.28
CA LEU A 31 -2.83 5.52 -0.73
C LEU A 31 -1.51 6.00 -1.29
N VAL A 32 -0.95 5.24 -2.22
CA VAL A 32 0.26 5.66 -2.94
C VAL A 32 0.01 5.62 -4.45
N SER A 33 -0.82 6.55 -4.92
CA SER A 33 -0.95 6.83 -6.35
C SER A 33 -0.18 8.10 -6.67
N ASN A 34 0.87 8.00 -7.49
CA ASN A 34 1.49 9.17 -8.08
C ASN A 34 1.07 9.32 -9.54
N ASP A 35 -0.13 9.86 -9.71
CA ASP A 35 -0.71 10.04 -11.02
C ASP A 35 -0.35 11.41 -11.60
N LYS A 36 0.11 11.40 -12.85
CA LYS A 36 0.24 12.63 -13.62
C LYS A 36 -0.80 12.66 -14.71
N TYR A 37 -1.58 13.74 -14.76
CA TYR A 37 -2.54 13.96 -15.84
C TYR A 37 -1.82 14.16 -17.19
N ASP A 38 -2.21 13.40 -18.20
CA ASP A 38 -1.81 13.58 -19.60
C ASP A 38 -2.95 14.26 -20.36
N SER A 39 -2.77 15.54 -20.69
CA SER A 39 -3.79 16.34 -21.38
C SER A 39 -4.04 15.90 -22.83
N LYS A 40 -3.07 15.24 -23.48
CA LYS A 40 -3.21 14.77 -24.87
C LYS A 40 -4.12 13.56 -24.92
N LYS A 41 -3.91 12.62 -24.00
CA LYS A 41 -4.71 11.40 -23.89
C LYS A 41 -5.98 11.59 -23.05
N LYS A 42 -6.05 12.68 -22.26
CA LYS A 42 -7.10 12.95 -21.27
C LYS A 42 -7.22 11.84 -20.21
N VAL A 43 -6.10 11.23 -19.83
CA VAL A 43 -6.01 10.15 -18.85
C VAL A 43 -4.97 10.46 -17.78
N TYR A 44 -5.08 9.82 -16.62
CA TYR A 44 -4.05 9.83 -15.60
C TYR A 44 -3.07 8.69 -15.86
N ILE A 45 -1.78 9.01 -15.94
CA ILE A 45 -0.74 7.98 -16.08
C ILE A 45 -0.25 7.63 -14.68
N ILE A 46 -0.44 6.36 -14.31
CA ILE A 46 0.06 5.81 -13.05
C ILE A 46 1.56 5.64 -13.19
N LYS A 47 2.32 6.31 -12.32
CA LYS A 47 3.77 6.18 -12.28
C LYS A 47 4.19 5.21 -11.19
N SER A 48 5.21 4.41 -11.48
CA SER A 48 5.82 3.54 -10.48
C SER A 48 6.62 4.37 -9.48
N LEU A 49 6.48 4.05 -8.20
CA LEU A 49 7.29 4.63 -7.14
C LEU A 49 8.42 3.67 -6.83
N LYS A 50 9.66 4.15 -6.94
CA LYS A 50 10.87 3.31 -6.78
C LYS A 50 10.96 2.62 -5.42
N PHE A 51 10.34 3.21 -4.42
CA PHE A 51 10.32 2.70 -3.05
C PHE A 51 9.14 1.78 -2.76
N CYS A 52 8.13 1.71 -3.62
CA CYS A 52 6.94 0.90 -3.37
C CYS A 52 7.15 -0.54 -3.84
N SER A 53 6.60 -1.49 -3.09
CA SER A 53 6.53 -2.87 -3.53
C SER A 53 5.70 -2.99 -4.81
N LEU A 54 5.92 -4.09 -5.55
CA LEU A 54 5.10 -4.44 -6.71
C LEU A 54 3.61 -4.46 -6.35
N TRP A 55 3.28 -4.99 -5.17
CA TRP A 55 1.90 -5.12 -4.69
C TRP A 55 1.28 -3.77 -4.36
N ALA A 56 2.02 -2.86 -3.69
CA ALA A 56 1.58 -1.50 -3.46
C ALA A 56 1.31 -0.76 -4.77
N THR A 57 2.20 -0.91 -5.75
CA THR A 57 2.08 -0.28 -7.08
C THR A 57 0.86 -0.80 -7.85
N GLN A 58 0.56 -2.10 -7.77
CA GLN A 58 -0.58 -2.70 -8.48
C GLN A 58 -1.92 -2.55 -7.76
N PHE A 59 -1.93 -2.24 -6.46
CA PHE A 59 -3.15 -2.22 -5.65
C PHE A 59 -4.18 -1.20 -6.14
N ILE A 60 -3.75 0.05 -6.39
CA ILE A 60 -4.63 1.14 -6.88
C ILE A 60 -5.26 0.78 -8.24
N PRO A 61 -4.49 0.57 -9.33
CA PRO A 61 -5.07 0.30 -10.64
C PRO A 61 -6.00 -0.91 -10.68
N ARG A 62 -5.72 -1.95 -9.89
CA ARG A 62 -6.61 -3.11 -9.80
C ARG A 62 -7.91 -2.79 -9.05
N ALA A 63 -7.85 -2.00 -7.98
CA ALA A 63 -9.05 -1.52 -7.31
C ALA A 63 -9.93 -0.70 -8.28
N ASP A 64 -9.33 0.17 -9.10
CA ASP A 64 -10.06 0.94 -10.11
C ASP A 64 -10.69 0.05 -11.19
N LYS A 65 -10.00 -1.00 -11.64
CA LYS A 65 -10.56 -2.01 -12.56
C LYS A 65 -11.76 -2.73 -11.95
N GLU A 66 -11.74 -3.06 -10.65
CA GLU A 66 -12.90 -3.65 -9.97
C GLU A 66 -14.05 -2.65 -9.80
N MET A 67 -13.76 -1.38 -9.52
CA MET A 67 -14.77 -0.31 -9.51
C MET A 67 -15.47 -0.20 -10.87
N ASP A 68 -14.72 -0.22 -11.97
CA ASP A 68 -15.26 -0.16 -13.33
C ASP A 68 -16.16 -1.36 -13.66
N LYS A 69 -15.78 -2.56 -13.21
CA LYS A 69 -16.64 -3.76 -13.33
C LYS A 69 -17.93 -3.60 -12.53
N CYS A 70 -17.88 -3.09 -11.30
CA CYS A 70 -19.06 -2.83 -10.49
C CYS A 70 -20.00 -1.82 -11.14
N ASP A 71 -19.47 -0.71 -11.67
CA ASP A 71 -20.27 0.29 -12.37
C ASP A 71 -20.96 -0.30 -13.61
N ALA A 72 -20.22 -1.08 -14.40
CA ALA A 72 -20.75 -1.76 -15.58
C ALA A 72 -21.89 -2.75 -15.22
N ASN A 73 -21.74 -3.51 -14.14
CA ASN A 73 -22.76 -4.46 -13.66
C ASN A 73 -24.06 -3.76 -13.22
N ILE A 74 -23.99 -2.53 -12.73
CA ILE A 74 -25.16 -1.73 -12.31
C ILE A 74 -25.74 -0.92 -13.49
N GLY A 75 -25.16 -1.04 -14.70
CA GLY A 75 -25.53 -0.24 -15.87
C GLY A 75 -25.18 1.23 -15.75
N LYS A 76 -24.31 1.60 -14.80
CA LYS A 76 -23.84 2.97 -14.62
C LYS A 76 -22.66 3.24 -15.55
N ARG A 77 -22.73 4.34 -16.29
CA ARG A 77 -21.58 4.87 -17.02
C ARG A 77 -20.65 5.57 -16.03
N SER A 78 -19.46 5.01 -15.81
CA SER A 78 -18.43 5.65 -15.00
C SER A 78 -18.08 7.03 -15.57
N GLN A 79 -18.26 8.07 -14.74
CA GLN A 79 -17.80 9.44 -15.01
C GLN A 79 -16.39 9.68 -14.44
N ARG A 80 -15.77 8.64 -13.84
CA ARG A 80 -14.44 8.74 -13.25
C ARG A 80 -13.40 8.90 -14.36
N HIS A 81 -12.35 9.64 -14.08
CA HIS A 81 -11.25 9.77 -15.01
C HIS A 81 -10.58 8.41 -15.22
N LYS A 82 -10.29 8.08 -16.47
CA LYS A 82 -9.55 6.86 -16.79
C LYS A 82 -8.10 7.01 -16.37
N GLN A 83 -7.60 6.02 -15.65
CA GLN A 83 -6.17 5.82 -15.44
C GLN A 83 -5.65 4.80 -16.44
N GLU A 84 -4.44 5.02 -16.93
CA GLU A 84 -3.71 4.06 -17.76
C GLU A 84 -2.38 3.71 -17.10
N GLU A 85 -2.11 2.41 -17.01
CA GLU A 85 -0.75 1.92 -16.80
C GLU A 85 0.05 2.21 -18.09
N PRO A 86 1.20 2.90 -18.00
CA PRO A 86 2.00 3.18 -19.18
C PRO A 86 2.58 1.86 -19.72
N VAL A 87 2.66 1.74 -21.06
CA VAL A 87 3.22 0.56 -21.75
C VAL A 87 4.63 0.21 -21.25
N LEU A 88 5.41 1.23 -20.90
CA LEU A 88 6.66 1.08 -20.17
C LEU A 88 6.51 1.74 -18.80
N PRO A 89 6.93 1.08 -17.70
CA PRO A 89 6.94 1.68 -16.37
C PRO A 89 7.60 3.06 -16.43
N LYS A 90 6.87 4.09 -15.96
CA LYS A 90 7.40 5.44 -15.85
C LYS A 90 7.66 5.73 -14.39
N ASP A 91 8.90 6.07 -14.09
CA ASP A 91 9.27 6.47 -12.76
C ASP A 91 8.57 7.78 -12.36
N SER A 92 8.06 7.74 -11.13
CA SER A 92 7.66 8.89 -10.36
C SER A 92 8.83 9.87 -10.17
N VAL A 93 8.51 11.16 -10.12
CA VAL A 93 9.47 12.21 -9.72
C VAL A 93 9.55 12.34 -8.19
N LEU A 94 8.59 11.74 -7.46
CA LEU A 94 8.62 11.70 -6.00
C LEU A 94 9.77 10.83 -5.55
N THR A 95 10.69 11.44 -4.82
CA THR A 95 11.85 10.80 -4.22
C THR A 95 11.60 10.40 -2.77
N GLN A 96 10.65 11.06 -2.10
CA GLN A 96 10.34 10.80 -0.70
C GLN A 96 9.24 9.75 -0.55
N PRO A 97 9.46 8.71 0.27
CA PRO A 97 8.44 7.74 0.60
C PRO A 97 7.39 8.35 1.54
N PRO A 98 6.13 7.89 1.49
CA PRO A 98 5.19 8.09 2.59
C PRO A 98 5.78 7.50 3.87
N LYS A 99 5.41 8.06 5.01
CA LYS A 99 5.83 7.57 6.33
C LYS A 99 4.71 6.74 6.96
N ASN A 100 5.10 5.84 7.86
CA ASN A 100 4.22 4.98 8.66
C ASN A 100 3.29 4.11 7.80
N LEU A 101 3.77 3.61 6.65
CA LEU A 101 3.06 2.54 5.96
C LEU A 101 3.57 1.18 6.46
N PRO A 102 2.71 0.15 6.43
CA PRO A 102 3.10 -1.23 6.75
C PRO A 102 4.33 -1.65 5.94
N ILE A 103 5.26 -2.37 6.56
CA ILE A 103 6.58 -2.68 6.00
C ILE A 103 6.54 -3.24 4.57
N ASN A 104 5.56 -4.11 4.27
CA ASN A 104 5.43 -4.72 2.94
C ASN A 104 4.77 -3.84 1.86
N SER A 105 4.54 -2.57 2.18
CA SER A 105 4.23 -1.51 1.21
C SER A 105 5.49 -1.05 0.46
N TYR A 106 6.67 -1.27 1.03
CA TYR A 106 7.94 -0.86 0.44
C TYR A 106 8.61 -2.02 -0.31
N ASP A 107 9.44 -1.70 -1.30
CA ASP A 107 10.28 -2.70 -1.95
C ASP A 107 11.40 -3.15 -0.99
N PRO A 108 11.62 -4.46 -0.76
CA PRO A 108 12.64 -4.94 0.17
C PRO A 108 14.05 -4.50 -0.20
N THR A 109 14.39 -4.47 -1.50
CA THR A 109 15.72 -4.06 -1.98
C THR A 109 15.93 -2.58 -1.69
N TRP A 110 14.90 -1.77 -1.95
CA TRP A 110 14.93 -0.35 -1.62
C TRP A 110 15.03 -0.13 -0.10
N TYR A 111 14.21 -0.81 0.70
CA TYR A 111 14.22 -0.68 2.16
C TYR A 111 15.59 -1.04 2.75
N ASN A 112 16.15 -2.19 2.38
CA ASN A 112 17.44 -2.66 2.90
C ASN A 112 18.64 -1.80 2.44
N SER A 113 18.46 -0.94 1.44
CA SER A 113 19.52 -0.03 0.99
C SER A 113 19.68 1.23 1.87
N HIS A 114 18.74 1.50 2.78
CA HIS A 114 18.77 2.67 3.65
C HIS A 114 19.37 2.35 5.03
N PRO A 115 19.96 3.35 5.72
CA PRO A 115 20.38 3.18 7.11
C PRO A 115 19.19 2.84 8.02
N ILE A 116 19.44 2.00 9.02
CA ILE A 116 18.45 1.55 10.01
C ILE A 116 17.63 2.71 10.60
N GLY A 117 18.28 3.77 11.07
CA GLY A 117 17.60 4.91 11.70
C GLY A 117 16.68 5.70 10.75
N GLU A 118 16.87 5.58 9.44
CA GLU A 118 15.95 6.13 8.44
C GLU A 118 14.76 5.20 8.19
N ASN A 119 15.01 3.89 8.12
CA ASN A 119 13.99 2.88 7.96
C ASN A 119 12.94 2.88 9.09
N THR A 120 13.36 2.93 10.36
CA THR A 120 12.46 3.01 11.53
C THR A 120 11.58 4.29 11.51
N ARG A 121 11.99 5.34 10.78
CA ARG A 121 11.21 6.58 10.63
C ARG A 121 10.27 6.58 9.42
N ILE A 122 10.46 5.64 8.50
CA ILE A 122 9.73 5.56 7.24
C ILE A 122 8.65 4.49 7.32
N ALA A 123 9.00 3.28 7.72
CA ALA A 123 8.07 2.15 7.71
C ALA A 123 7.53 1.85 9.11
N ASP A 124 6.29 1.39 9.15
CA ASP A 124 5.74 0.68 10.30
C ASP A 124 6.21 -0.78 10.24
N THR A 125 7.21 -1.09 11.05
CA THR A 125 7.84 -2.41 11.21
C THR A 125 7.08 -3.31 12.19
N PHE A 126 5.83 -2.98 12.53
CA PHE A 126 4.96 -3.82 13.36
C PHE A 126 3.68 -4.26 12.64
N SER A 127 3.46 -3.79 11.40
CA SER A 127 2.27 -4.14 10.63
C SER A 127 2.58 -4.57 9.20
N VAL A 128 1.71 -5.44 8.68
CA VAL A 128 1.73 -5.93 7.30
C VAL A 128 0.36 -5.78 6.67
N VAL A 129 0.33 -5.48 5.38
CA VAL A 129 -0.92 -5.18 4.68
C VAL A 129 -1.26 -6.18 3.58
N PHE A 130 -0.30 -6.52 2.72
CA PHE A 130 -0.53 -7.51 1.67
C PHE A 130 -0.26 -8.93 2.18
N LEU A 131 -0.99 -9.91 1.66
CA LEU A 131 -0.60 -11.32 1.69
C LEU A 131 0.73 -11.52 0.96
N VAL A 132 1.46 -12.58 1.32
CA VAL A 132 2.69 -13.04 0.66
C VAL A 132 2.50 -13.09 -0.87
N ASP A 133 1.41 -13.69 -1.31
CA ASP A 133 0.92 -13.54 -2.67
C ASP A 133 0.00 -12.32 -2.76
N GLY A 134 0.58 -11.18 -3.12
CA GLY A 134 -0.15 -9.92 -3.24
C GLY A 134 -1.28 -9.96 -4.26
N THR A 135 -1.26 -10.88 -5.24
CA THR A 135 -2.39 -11.02 -6.17
C THR A 135 -3.69 -11.42 -5.45
N LYS A 136 -3.59 -12.25 -4.41
CA LYS A 136 -4.73 -12.66 -3.57
C LYS A 136 -5.21 -11.53 -2.65
N SER A 137 -4.32 -10.60 -2.31
CA SER A 137 -4.69 -9.38 -1.59
C SER A 137 -5.58 -8.49 -2.44
N ILE A 138 -5.32 -8.46 -3.75
CA ILE A 138 -5.93 -7.49 -4.66
C ILE A 138 -7.13 -8.07 -5.43
N CYS A 139 -7.22 -9.38 -5.66
CA CYS A 139 -8.31 -10.00 -6.42
C CYS A 139 -9.65 -10.02 -5.65
N GLY A 140 -10.76 -9.81 -6.38
CA GLY A 140 -12.14 -9.73 -5.87
C GLY A 140 -12.69 -11.02 -5.25
N ILE A 141 -11.97 -12.14 -5.36
CA ILE A 141 -12.23 -13.32 -4.53
C ILE A 141 -11.70 -12.99 -3.13
N GLN A 142 -12.62 -12.86 -2.16
CA GLN A 142 -12.25 -12.64 -0.77
C GLN A 142 -11.47 -13.86 -0.27
N HIS A 143 -10.14 -13.72 -0.16
CA HIS A 143 -9.33 -14.65 0.61
C HIS A 143 -9.92 -14.75 2.03
N PRO A 144 -10.11 -15.95 2.61
CA PRO A 144 -10.76 -16.10 3.91
C PRO A 144 -10.08 -15.24 4.99
N ASP A 145 -8.76 -15.13 4.90
CA ASP A 145 -7.96 -14.37 5.87
C ASP A 145 -8.05 -12.84 5.71
N LYS A 146 -8.72 -12.32 4.66
CA LYS A 146 -9.07 -10.89 4.62
C LYS A 146 -10.02 -10.53 5.78
N LYS A 147 -10.82 -11.47 6.27
CA LYS A 147 -11.73 -11.24 7.41
C LYS A 147 -11.03 -11.22 8.77
N LEU A 148 -9.76 -11.62 8.82
CA LEU A 148 -8.98 -11.50 10.05
C LEU A 148 -8.79 -10.03 10.42
N SER A 149 -8.79 -9.75 11.72
CA SER A 149 -8.32 -8.48 12.24
C SER A 149 -6.87 -8.24 11.83
N ASP A 150 -6.46 -6.98 11.75
CA ASP A 150 -5.10 -6.61 11.36
C ASP A 150 -4.05 -7.30 12.24
N PHE A 151 -4.32 -7.42 13.55
CA PHE A 151 -3.47 -8.15 14.49
C PHE A 151 -3.31 -9.63 14.13
N ARG A 152 -4.42 -10.37 13.94
CA ARG A 152 -4.38 -11.80 13.58
C ARG A 152 -3.81 -12.05 12.19
N PHE A 153 -4.01 -11.09 11.29
CA PHE A 153 -3.42 -11.11 9.96
C PHE A 153 -1.90 -10.96 10.04
N GLY A 154 -1.43 -10.00 10.84
CA GLY A 154 -0.02 -9.81 11.14
C GLY A 154 0.60 -11.08 11.71
N GLU A 155 0.09 -11.58 12.84
CA GLU A 155 0.56 -12.80 13.50
C GLU A 155 0.70 -14.00 12.53
N LYS A 156 -0.26 -14.16 11.60
CA LYS A 156 -0.27 -15.28 10.65
C LYS A 156 0.78 -15.17 9.54
N TYR A 157 1.05 -13.96 9.05
CA TYR A 157 1.86 -13.75 7.84
C TYR A 157 3.17 -13.04 8.09
N TRP A 158 3.41 -12.55 9.31
CA TRP A 158 4.57 -11.75 9.68
C TRP A 158 5.86 -12.38 9.18
N GLU A 159 6.23 -13.55 9.69
CA GLU A 159 7.49 -14.24 9.41
C GLU A 159 7.77 -14.38 7.90
N GLN A 160 6.76 -14.77 7.12
CA GLN A 160 6.89 -14.97 5.67
C GLN A 160 7.03 -13.63 4.92
N ILE A 161 6.40 -12.57 5.42
CA ILE A 161 6.42 -11.26 4.78
C ILE A 161 7.71 -10.51 5.10
N ILE A 162 8.24 -10.66 6.32
CA ILE A 162 9.43 -9.95 6.79
C ILE A 162 10.75 -10.61 6.37
N GLU A 163 10.74 -11.88 5.97
CA GLU A 163 11.93 -12.62 5.52
C GLU A 163 12.88 -11.82 4.59
N PRO A 164 12.40 -11.05 3.58
CA PRO A 164 13.30 -10.29 2.71
C PRO A 164 13.76 -8.94 3.28
N TYR A 165 13.33 -8.53 4.48
CA TYR A 165 13.65 -7.23 5.09
C TYR A 165 14.70 -7.39 6.20
N ASP A 166 15.72 -6.53 6.20
CA ASP A 166 16.68 -6.45 7.30
C ASP A 166 16.09 -5.64 8.47
N ILE A 167 15.39 -6.35 9.36
CA ILE A 167 14.78 -5.79 10.58
C ILE A 167 15.48 -6.28 11.86
N SER A 168 16.72 -6.77 11.74
CA SER A 168 17.49 -7.38 12.85
C SER A 168 17.59 -6.47 14.08
N HIS A 169 17.56 -5.15 13.88
CA HIS A 169 17.62 -4.13 14.93
C HIS A 169 16.33 -3.98 15.75
N GLU A 170 15.16 -4.23 15.17
CA GLU A 170 13.88 -4.12 15.88
C GLU A 170 13.68 -5.28 16.85
N ILE A 171 14.16 -6.48 16.46
CA ILE A 171 14.13 -7.68 17.31
C ILE A 171 14.96 -7.45 18.57
N ILE A 172 16.15 -6.82 18.44
CA ILE A 172 17.05 -6.55 19.57
C ILE A 172 16.41 -5.57 20.58
N ASN A 173 15.66 -4.56 20.11
CA ASN A 173 15.00 -3.61 21.02
C ASN A 173 13.85 -4.24 21.82
N GLN A 174 13.07 -5.15 21.22
CA GLN A 174 11.99 -5.86 21.94
C GLN A 174 12.50 -6.71 23.10
N TYR A 175 13.71 -7.28 22.98
CA TYR A 175 14.32 -8.07 24.05
C TYR A 175 15.09 -7.23 25.09
N ASN A 176 15.48 -5.99 24.77
CA ASN A 176 16.20 -5.13 25.70
C ASN A 176 15.29 -4.23 26.56
N ASP A 177 14.03 -4.04 26.17
CA ASP A 177 13.03 -3.30 26.98
C ASP A 177 12.42 -4.16 28.11
N ASP A 178 12.63 -5.48 28.09
CA ASP A 178 12.13 -6.43 29.10
C ASP A 178 13.12 -6.65 30.28
N ASP A 179 14.31 -6.04 30.22
CA ASP A 179 15.39 -6.20 31.22
C ASP A 179 15.57 -4.96 32.13
N ASN A 180 14.49 -4.22 32.41
CA ASN A 180 14.50 -3.18 33.44
C ASN A 180 13.26 -3.24 34.36
N GLU A 181 13.17 -4.30 35.18
CA GLU A 181 12.50 -4.22 36.48
C GLU A 181 13.28 -4.97 37.58
N ASP A 182 13.61 -4.20 38.62
CA ASP A 182 14.03 -4.52 40.00
C ASP A 182 15.39 -5.19 40.29
N SER A 183 16.41 -4.31 40.40
CA SER A 183 17.39 -4.38 41.49
C SER A 183 16.76 -3.81 42.78
N LEU A 184 16.12 -4.66 43.59
CA LEU A 184 15.91 -4.43 45.03
C LEU A 184 15.90 -5.78 45.78
N ASP A 185 17.06 -6.21 46.27
CA ASP A 185 17.34 -6.51 47.69
C ASP A 185 18.86 -6.74 47.90
#